data_AF-A0A1L0E1I8-F1
#
_entry.id   AF-A0A1L0E1I8-F1
#
_cell.length_a   1.000
_cell.length_b   1.000
_cell.length_c   1.000
_cell.angle_alpha   90.00
_cell.angle_beta   90.00
_cell.angle_gamma   90.00
#
_symmetry.space_group_name_H-M   'P 1'
#
loop_
_entity.id
_entity.type
_entity.pdbx_description
1 polymer ?
#
loop_
_entity_poly.entity_id
_entity_poly.type
_entity_poly.pdbx_seq_one_letter_code
_entity_poly.pdbx_strand_id
1 'polypeptide(L)'
;MVWLYSSACIRIVNSRNSTIAHSLSAIYIVDKVGEEIVDSFCLSICHLPLDQVEKDFKIYVAAPHLHGNGDVIWLDSSVVALASVFRAVDDPLYDYMKYALQNGFNFLPLDSLVGNPLLLSLNLIKVLCRSIYSLETSHRFREFLSVTPELLAPIVIRSSPFNFTNASIFADFASTGNLNFTLQDERGCHGYLSDIKYLENMSGALVATRKDEAVGLLVGNLRKINGDGDLLVIAPWERLLPLIPNLKMTTETKNFEKSWILPSSNAALTSKNPVFPIVLFKDNRNLSWGSCILLNQLTLVTNLHVIKPYRESADIVCEVVINESTSMTIGQDDEIIIPFESLDLAFIVLSPQNMMLVSSIRPTKMSFSNTLQIGDVVTTSGYGLILNRDHLKTMKSSGHVSSKIYHQPFESSPKIPCVLIASSSCWNGSSGGGLFNERGSLVGLICSNAQVFVPSVNGSVASKTEKVPLFCLCIPLELILECYQKKVVEKEDDVELNIKVEKAWRLESYHQDIFERNSKL
;
A
#
# COMPACT_ATOMS: atom_id res chain seq x y z
N MET A 1 -3.97 33.62 2.04
CA MET A 1 -4.06 32.68 0.90
C MET A 1 -3.38 31.41 1.36
N VAL A 2 -4.08 30.29 1.32
CA VAL A 2 -3.58 28.99 1.76
C VAL A 2 -3.96 27.98 0.69
N TRP A 3 -2.97 27.25 0.18
CA TRP A 3 -3.19 26.15 -0.73
C TRP A 3 -3.34 24.87 0.08
N LEU A 4 -4.40 24.13 -0.20
CA LEU A 4 -4.70 22.85 0.43
C LEU A 4 -4.72 21.75 -0.62
N TYR A 5 -4.36 20.53 -0.25
CA TYR A 5 -4.44 19.38 -1.13
C TYR A 5 -5.03 18.14 -0.44
N SER A 6 -5.61 17.26 -1.24
CA SER A 6 -5.98 15.89 -0.88
C SER A 6 -5.65 14.96 -2.06
N SER A 7 -5.49 13.66 -1.79
CA SER A 7 -5.31 12.68 -2.86
C SER A 7 -6.60 12.47 -3.64
N ALA A 8 -6.43 12.16 -4.92
CA ALA A 8 -7.52 11.86 -5.84
C ALA A 8 -7.07 10.80 -6.84
N CYS A 9 -8.00 10.36 -7.67
CA CYS A 9 -7.72 9.53 -8.83
C CYS A 9 -8.57 9.95 -10.02
N ILE A 10 -8.06 9.66 -11.22
CA ILE A 10 -8.69 10.03 -12.48
C ILE A 10 -8.85 8.78 -13.32
N ARG A 11 -10.08 8.51 -13.79
CA ARG A 11 -10.35 7.54 -14.87
C ARG A 11 -10.58 8.30 -16.17
N ILE A 12 -9.91 7.84 -17.22
CA ILE A 12 -10.00 8.37 -18.58
C ILE A 12 -10.57 7.25 -19.45
N VAL A 13 -11.84 7.35 -19.84
CA VAL A 13 -12.58 6.28 -20.51
C VAL A 13 -12.90 6.69 -21.94
N ASN A 14 -12.54 5.86 -22.93
CA ASN A 14 -12.79 6.20 -24.32
C ASN A 14 -14.30 6.26 -24.59
N SER A 15 -14.73 7.36 -25.21
CA SER A 15 -16.12 7.70 -25.48
C SER A 15 -16.79 6.73 -26.45
N ARG A 16 -16.01 6.07 -27.32
CA ARG A 16 -16.49 5.14 -28.35
C ARG A 16 -16.37 3.68 -27.91
N ASN A 17 -15.39 3.37 -27.06
CA ASN A 17 -15.17 2.02 -26.55
C ASN A 17 -14.74 2.04 -25.08
N SER A 18 -15.68 1.81 -24.17
CA SER A 18 -15.42 1.84 -22.73
C SER A 18 -14.42 0.79 -22.21
N THR A 19 -14.07 -0.22 -23.03
CA THR A 19 -13.01 -1.18 -22.70
C THR A 19 -11.61 -0.58 -22.83
N ILE A 20 -11.46 0.52 -23.56
CA ILE A 20 -10.24 1.31 -23.62
C ILE A 20 -10.34 2.38 -22.53
N ALA A 21 -9.68 2.13 -21.42
CA ALA A 21 -9.65 3.05 -20.30
C ALA A 21 -8.23 3.13 -19.71
N HIS A 22 -7.88 4.32 -19.25
CA HIS A 22 -6.65 4.60 -18.52
C HIS A 22 -6.97 5.19 -17.16
N SER A 23 -6.07 5.00 -16.21
CA SER A 23 -6.29 5.53 -14.88
C SER A 23 -5.01 5.96 -14.20
N LEU A 24 -5.14 7.04 -13.43
CA LEU A 24 -4.05 7.82 -12.88
C LEU A 24 -4.33 8.15 -11.41
N SER A 25 -3.27 8.27 -10.63
CA SER A 25 -3.34 8.99 -9.36
C SER A 25 -3.36 10.49 -9.63
N ALA A 26 -3.92 11.26 -8.72
CA ALA A 26 -4.01 12.70 -8.84
C ALA A 26 -3.94 13.36 -7.46
N ILE A 27 -3.79 14.68 -7.47
CA ILE A 27 -4.08 15.52 -6.31
C ILE A 27 -5.20 16.47 -6.64
N TYR A 28 -6.10 16.66 -5.69
CA TYR A 28 -7.09 17.73 -5.73
C TYR A 28 -6.59 18.90 -4.89
N ILE A 29 -6.44 20.06 -5.53
CA ILE A 29 -5.91 21.29 -4.95
C ILE A 29 -7.05 22.29 -4.75
N VAL A 30 -7.00 23.03 -3.66
CA VAL A 30 -7.95 24.10 -3.31
C VAL A 30 -7.16 25.35 -2.92
N ASP A 31 -7.49 26.49 -3.55
CA ASP A 31 -7.03 27.81 -3.11
C ASP A 31 -8.04 28.42 -2.15
N LYS A 32 -7.57 28.82 -0.96
CA LYS A 32 -8.41 29.43 0.07
C LYS A 32 -7.94 30.84 0.42
N VAL A 33 -8.86 31.80 0.40
CA VAL A 33 -8.64 33.16 0.94
C VAL A 33 -9.64 33.39 2.08
N GLY A 34 -9.15 33.29 3.32
CA GLY A 34 -10.02 33.29 4.50
C GLY A 34 -10.84 31.99 4.57
N GLU A 35 -12.17 32.10 4.49
CA GLU A 35 -13.10 30.96 4.42
C GLU A 35 -13.56 30.61 2.99
N GLU A 36 -13.25 31.46 2.00
CA GLU A 36 -13.74 31.30 0.63
C GLU A 36 -12.78 30.49 -0.24
N ILE A 37 -13.35 29.64 -1.11
CA ILE A 37 -12.63 28.88 -2.14
C ILE A 37 -12.53 29.74 -3.39
N VAL A 38 -11.30 30.06 -3.80
CA VAL A 38 -11.03 30.93 -4.96
C VAL A 38 -10.84 30.11 -6.24
N ASP A 39 -10.16 28.97 -6.15
CA ASP A 39 -9.97 28.03 -7.25
C ASP A 39 -9.92 26.60 -6.67
N SER A 40 -10.31 25.61 -7.48
CA SER A 40 -10.13 24.20 -7.13
C SER A 40 -10.05 23.32 -8.37
N PHE A 41 -9.12 22.37 -8.38
CA PHE A 41 -8.86 21.54 -9.54
C PHE A 41 -8.05 20.30 -9.19
N CYS A 42 -8.10 19.28 -10.04
CA CYS A 42 -7.19 18.15 -9.97
C CYS A 42 -5.95 18.36 -10.85
N LEU A 43 -4.80 17.91 -10.38
CA LEU A 43 -3.57 17.77 -11.15
C LEU A 43 -3.13 16.31 -11.23
N SER A 44 -2.61 15.90 -12.38
CA SER A 44 -2.04 14.57 -12.58
C SER A 44 -1.03 14.55 -13.74
N ILE A 45 -0.28 13.46 -13.84
CA ILE A 45 0.61 13.15 -14.97
C ILE A 45 -0.09 12.14 -15.87
N CYS A 46 -0.29 12.52 -17.13
CA CYS A 46 -0.93 11.72 -18.17
C CYS A 46 0.09 11.30 -19.24
N HIS A 47 0.02 10.04 -19.66
CA HIS A 47 0.90 9.44 -20.69
C HIS A 47 0.22 9.30 -22.06
N LEU A 48 -0.99 9.82 -22.20
CA LEU A 48 -1.75 9.79 -23.45
C LEU A 48 -1.43 11.02 -24.31
N PRO A 49 -1.48 10.88 -25.65
CA PRO A 49 -1.40 12.01 -26.56
C PRO A 49 -2.50 13.05 -26.27
N LEU A 50 -2.11 14.32 -26.25
CA LEU A 50 -2.95 15.46 -25.86
C LEU A 50 -4.23 15.57 -26.68
N ASP A 51 -4.10 15.45 -28.00
CA ASP A 51 -5.18 15.59 -28.96
C ASP A 51 -6.23 14.47 -28.87
N GLN A 52 -5.82 13.29 -28.41
CA GLN A 52 -6.72 12.16 -28.19
C GLN A 52 -7.54 12.35 -26.92
N VAL A 53 -6.91 12.77 -25.82
CA VAL A 53 -7.59 12.92 -24.51
C VAL A 53 -8.80 13.85 -24.62
N GLU A 54 -8.66 14.99 -25.28
CA GLU A 54 -9.74 15.98 -25.40
C GLU A 54 -10.89 15.52 -26.32
N LYS A 55 -10.58 14.78 -27.39
CA LYS A 55 -11.55 14.43 -28.43
C LYS A 55 -12.27 13.12 -28.16
N ASP A 56 -11.55 12.14 -27.65
CA ASP A 56 -11.98 10.75 -27.67
C ASP A 56 -12.29 10.21 -26.27
N PHE A 57 -11.98 10.92 -25.19
CA PHE A 57 -12.14 10.39 -23.83
C PHE A 57 -13.05 11.24 -22.94
N LYS A 58 -13.75 10.56 -22.03
CA LYS A 58 -14.45 11.13 -20.88
C LYS A 58 -13.60 10.98 -19.63
N ILE A 59 -13.66 11.99 -18.76
CA ILE A 59 -12.77 12.09 -17.62
C ILE A 59 -13.62 12.10 -16.36
N TYR A 60 -13.25 11.24 -15.42
CA TYR A 60 -13.93 11.09 -14.15
C TYR A 60 -12.93 11.20 -13.01
N VAL A 61 -13.30 11.94 -11.97
CA VAL A 61 -12.48 12.14 -10.77
C VAL A 61 -13.15 11.49 -9.57
N ALA A 62 -12.39 10.79 -8.74
CA ALA A 62 -12.82 10.37 -7.41
C ALA A 62 -11.77 10.76 -6.36
N ALA A 63 -12.21 10.88 -5.11
CA ALA A 63 -11.37 11.19 -3.96
C ALA A 63 -11.75 10.28 -2.78
N PRO A 64 -10.84 10.01 -1.84
CA PRO A 64 -11.06 9.02 -0.77
C PRO A 64 -12.35 9.24 0.04
N HIS A 65 -12.72 10.50 0.30
CA HIS A 65 -13.93 10.83 1.08
C HIS A 65 -15.22 10.84 0.27
N LEU A 66 -15.14 10.64 -1.06
CA LEU A 66 -16.30 10.35 -1.91
C LEU A 66 -16.63 8.84 -1.90
N HIS A 67 -15.82 8.02 -1.23
CA HIS A 67 -16.07 6.60 -1.07
C HIS A 67 -16.90 6.37 0.20
N GLY A 68 -18.06 5.72 0.09
CA GLY A 68 -18.96 5.53 1.22
C GLY A 68 -19.99 4.43 0.97
N ASN A 69 -20.38 3.69 2.02
CA ASN A 69 -21.40 2.63 2.00
C ASN A 69 -21.21 1.47 1.01
N GLY A 70 -20.05 1.37 0.37
CA GLY A 70 -19.81 0.39 -0.69
C GLY A 70 -19.88 1.00 -2.09
N ASP A 71 -19.90 2.33 -2.20
CA ASP A 71 -19.90 3.02 -3.48
C ASP A 71 -18.61 3.84 -3.64
N VAL A 72 -18.19 3.98 -4.90
CA VAL A 72 -17.15 4.93 -5.33
C VAL A 72 -17.82 5.93 -6.26
N ILE A 73 -17.89 7.18 -5.83
CA ILE A 73 -18.53 8.25 -6.58
C ILE A 73 -17.50 8.89 -7.52
N TRP A 74 -17.77 8.81 -8.82
CA TRP A 74 -16.99 9.34 -9.91
C TRP A 74 -17.65 10.60 -10.47
N LEU A 75 -16.98 11.74 -10.32
CA LEU A 75 -17.46 13.04 -10.78
C LEU A 75 -17.07 13.27 -12.25
N ASP A 76 -18.06 13.53 -13.10
CA ASP A 76 -17.84 13.97 -14.48
C ASP A 76 -17.02 15.27 -14.52
N SER A 77 -15.95 15.25 -15.30
CA SER A 77 -14.88 16.24 -15.25
C SER A 77 -14.35 16.58 -16.65
N SER A 78 -13.69 17.72 -16.78
CA SER A 78 -13.08 18.15 -18.04
C SER A 78 -11.63 18.59 -17.84
N VAL A 79 -10.78 18.28 -18.81
CA VAL A 79 -9.44 18.88 -18.88
C VAL A 79 -9.57 20.31 -19.36
N VAL A 80 -8.90 21.23 -18.68
CA VAL A 80 -8.93 22.67 -19.01
C VAL A 80 -7.56 23.26 -19.31
N ALA A 81 -6.50 22.58 -18.90
CA ALA A 81 -5.15 22.94 -19.30
C ALA A 81 -4.30 21.67 -19.37
N LEU A 82 -3.42 21.65 -20.37
CA LEU A 82 -2.39 20.64 -20.51
C LEU A 82 -1.06 21.32 -20.81
N ALA A 83 0.01 20.80 -20.24
CA ALA A 83 1.36 21.24 -20.54
C ALA A 83 2.29 20.02 -20.59
N SER A 84 3.25 20.01 -21.51
CA SER A 84 4.25 18.94 -21.51
C SER A 84 5.09 19.04 -20.24
N VAL A 85 5.38 17.89 -19.63
CA VAL A 85 6.32 17.82 -18.50
C VAL A 85 7.73 18.19 -18.98
N PHE A 86 8.07 17.90 -20.23
CA PHE A 86 9.34 18.29 -20.82
C PHE A 86 9.27 19.71 -21.39
N ARG A 87 10.31 20.51 -21.14
CA ARG A 87 10.51 21.83 -21.72
C ARG A 87 11.00 21.69 -23.17
N ALA A 88 10.78 22.73 -23.99
CA ALA A 88 10.88 22.63 -25.44
C ALA A 88 12.31 22.57 -26.03
N VAL A 89 13.34 23.06 -25.32
CA VAL A 89 14.72 23.12 -25.83
C VAL A 89 15.68 22.64 -24.73
N ASP A 90 16.52 21.65 -25.05
CA ASP A 90 17.57 21.10 -24.18
C ASP A 90 17.10 20.81 -22.73
N ASP A 91 15.97 20.10 -22.59
CA ASP A 91 15.44 19.71 -21.27
C ASP A 91 16.27 18.55 -20.68
N PRO A 92 16.97 18.76 -19.54
CA PRO A 92 17.83 17.73 -18.97
C PRO A 92 17.11 16.44 -18.57
N LEU A 93 15.83 16.54 -18.15
CA LEU A 93 15.05 15.36 -17.82
C LEU A 93 14.66 14.59 -19.09
N TYR A 94 14.31 15.30 -20.18
CA TYR A 94 14.06 14.64 -21.46
C TYR A 94 15.30 13.88 -21.93
N ASP A 95 16.48 14.52 -21.89
CA ASP A 95 17.74 13.91 -22.32
C ASP A 95 18.12 12.71 -21.44
N TYR A 96 17.96 12.82 -20.13
CA TYR A 96 18.19 11.72 -19.20
C TYR A 96 17.27 10.52 -19.49
N MET A 97 15.97 10.79 -19.67
CA MET A 97 14.98 9.75 -19.96
C MET A 97 15.26 9.09 -21.32
N LYS A 98 15.59 9.88 -22.34
CA LYS A 98 15.96 9.39 -23.66
C LYS A 98 17.22 8.51 -23.59
N TYR A 99 18.24 8.93 -22.84
CA TYR A 99 19.43 8.13 -22.60
C TYR A 99 19.10 6.81 -21.92
N ALA A 100 18.29 6.80 -20.86
CA ALA A 100 17.89 5.58 -20.17
C ALA A 100 17.18 4.59 -21.11
N LEU A 101 16.20 5.06 -21.88
CA LEU A 101 15.47 4.24 -22.85
C LEU A 101 16.41 3.63 -23.91
N GLN A 102 17.40 4.38 -24.39
CA GLN A 102 18.41 3.90 -25.33
C GLN A 102 19.39 2.88 -24.71
N ASN A 103 19.47 2.81 -23.38
CA ASN A 103 20.41 1.97 -22.63
C ASN A 103 19.71 0.84 -21.85
N GLY A 104 18.63 0.30 -22.41
CA GLY A 104 18.03 -0.93 -21.92
C GLY A 104 17.06 -0.75 -20.75
N PHE A 105 16.37 0.39 -20.68
CA PHE A 105 15.26 0.62 -19.77
C PHE A 105 13.95 0.76 -20.55
N ASN A 106 12.86 0.30 -19.93
CA ASN A 106 11.50 0.68 -20.28
C ASN A 106 11.02 1.77 -19.30
N PHE A 107 10.10 2.62 -19.74
CA PHE A 107 9.42 3.61 -18.93
C PHE A 107 7.93 3.31 -18.83
N LEU A 108 7.47 2.93 -17.63
CA LEU A 108 6.09 2.55 -17.37
C LEU A 108 5.31 3.74 -16.76
N PRO A 109 4.03 3.93 -17.13
CA PRO A 109 3.23 3.10 -18.03
C PRO A 109 3.37 3.43 -19.53
N LEU A 110 4.24 4.37 -19.92
CA LEU A 110 4.35 4.85 -21.31
C LEU A 110 4.58 3.70 -22.32
N ASP A 111 5.54 2.83 -22.05
CA ASP A 111 5.88 1.70 -22.93
C ASP A 111 4.87 0.54 -22.89
N SER A 112 3.89 0.61 -21.99
CA SER A 112 2.72 -0.29 -21.99
C SER A 112 1.63 0.16 -22.98
N LEU A 113 1.69 1.41 -23.46
CA LEU A 113 0.73 1.95 -24.41
C LEU A 113 1.15 1.61 -25.85
N VAL A 114 0.36 0.77 -26.52
CA VAL A 114 0.63 0.35 -27.90
C VAL A 114 0.59 1.57 -28.84
N GLY A 115 1.65 1.74 -29.65
CA GLY A 115 1.70 2.77 -30.68
C GLY A 115 2.11 4.16 -30.19
N ASN A 116 2.66 4.30 -28.97
CA ASN A 116 3.20 5.56 -28.48
C ASN A 116 4.75 5.56 -28.46
N PRO A 117 5.41 6.01 -29.55
CA PRO A 117 6.87 5.95 -29.63
C PRO A 117 7.61 7.11 -28.97
N LEU A 118 6.97 8.03 -28.23
CA LEU A 118 7.65 9.26 -27.82
C LEU A 118 7.34 9.69 -26.39
N LEU A 119 8.40 10.07 -25.66
CA LEU A 119 8.36 10.87 -24.42
C LEU A 119 7.45 12.13 -24.56
N LEU A 120 7.12 12.55 -25.78
CA LEU A 120 6.25 13.69 -26.07
C LEU A 120 4.81 13.55 -25.53
N SER A 121 4.34 12.34 -25.21
CA SER A 121 3.01 12.15 -24.61
C SER A 121 2.99 12.29 -23.09
N LEU A 122 4.08 12.73 -22.47
CA LEU A 122 4.13 12.97 -21.03
C LEU A 122 3.65 14.39 -20.69
N ASN A 123 2.46 14.50 -20.11
CA ASN A 123 1.77 15.76 -19.90
C ASN A 123 1.31 15.93 -18.46
N LEU A 124 1.45 17.14 -17.94
CA LEU A 124 0.75 17.61 -16.77
C LEU A 124 -0.66 18.04 -17.20
N ILE A 125 -1.69 17.49 -16.55
CA ILE A 125 -3.08 17.83 -16.84
C ILE A 125 -3.71 18.56 -15.65
N LYS A 126 -4.46 19.63 -15.94
CA LYS A 126 -5.38 20.30 -15.02
C LYS A 126 -6.81 19.89 -15.37
N VAL A 127 -7.49 19.27 -14.43
CA VAL A 127 -8.86 18.77 -14.57
C VAL A 127 -9.79 19.55 -13.64
N LEU A 128 -10.87 20.10 -14.18
CA LEU A 128 -11.94 20.68 -13.39
C LEU A 128 -13.01 19.63 -13.12
N CYS A 129 -13.44 19.60 -11.88
CA CYS A 129 -14.57 18.84 -11.40
C CYS A 129 -15.39 19.71 -10.46
N ARG A 130 -16.62 19.28 -10.14
CA ARG A 130 -17.39 19.90 -9.05
C ARG A 130 -16.55 19.89 -7.76
N SER A 131 -16.73 20.89 -6.90
CA SER A 131 -15.98 21.02 -5.66
C SER A 131 -16.06 19.75 -4.82
N ILE A 132 -14.91 19.13 -4.59
CA ILE A 132 -14.72 17.96 -3.73
C ILE A 132 -14.53 18.42 -2.26
N TYR A 133 -14.08 19.65 -2.07
CA TYR A 133 -13.90 20.26 -0.76
C TYR A 133 -15.23 20.77 -0.20
N SER A 134 -15.43 20.53 1.10
CA SER A 134 -16.46 21.13 1.94
C SER A 134 -15.90 21.37 3.35
N LEU A 135 -16.59 22.14 4.19
CA LEU A 135 -16.20 22.32 5.59
C LEU A 135 -16.12 20.99 6.35
N GLU A 136 -17.03 20.06 6.05
CA GLU A 136 -17.07 18.72 6.65
C GLU A 136 -15.85 17.88 6.26
N THR A 137 -15.31 18.07 5.05
CA THR A 137 -14.17 17.31 4.53
C THR A 137 -12.83 18.02 4.72
N SER A 138 -12.82 19.25 5.25
CA SER A 138 -11.62 20.06 5.45
C SER A 138 -10.49 19.35 6.22
N HIS A 139 -10.83 18.52 7.21
CA HIS A 139 -9.88 17.72 7.99
C HIS A 139 -9.12 16.65 7.17
N ARG A 140 -9.55 16.37 5.93
CA ARG A 140 -8.88 15.46 4.98
C ARG A 140 -7.83 16.17 4.13
N PHE A 141 -7.81 17.49 4.17
CA PHE A 141 -6.88 18.30 3.41
C PHE A 141 -5.65 18.68 4.23
N ARG A 142 -4.54 18.85 3.54
CA ARG A 142 -3.26 19.25 4.11
C ARG A 142 -2.77 20.51 3.45
N GLU A 143 -1.97 21.27 4.16
CA GLU A 143 -1.31 22.43 3.57
C GLU A 143 -0.37 21.99 2.46
N PHE A 144 -0.48 22.64 1.31
CA PHE A 144 0.35 22.36 0.15
C PHE A 144 1.56 23.29 0.17
N LEU A 145 2.69 22.79 0.69
CA LEU A 145 3.94 23.54 0.82
C LEU A 145 5.04 22.89 -0.02
N SER A 146 5.56 23.60 -1.03
CA SER A 146 6.59 23.05 -1.93
C SER A 146 8.00 23.20 -1.34
N VAL A 147 8.77 22.12 -1.39
CA VAL A 147 10.16 22.08 -0.91
C VAL A 147 11.08 21.35 -1.90
N THR A 148 12.37 21.67 -1.82
CA THR A 148 13.44 21.00 -2.57
C THR A 148 14.30 20.19 -1.60
N PRO A 149 14.08 18.87 -1.48
CA PRO A 149 14.77 18.03 -0.50
C PRO A 149 16.22 17.70 -0.90
N GLU A 150 17.04 17.35 0.09
CA GLU A 150 18.39 16.82 -0.12
C GLU A 150 18.38 15.37 -0.63
N LEU A 151 19.51 14.93 -1.19
CA LEU A 151 19.72 13.54 -1.57
C LEU A 151 19.59 12.62 -0.35
N LEU A 152 19.00 11.43 -0.55
CA LEU A 152 18.63 10.46 0.48
C LEU A 152 17.54 10.93 1.44
N ALA A 153 16.83 12.02 1.14
CA ALA A 153 15.67 12.40 1.93
C ALA A 153 14.60 11.29 1.89
N PRO A 154 14.03 10.93 3.05
CA PRO A 154 12.93 9.97 3.10
C PRO A 154 11.65 10.63 2.57
N ILE A 155 10.99 9.92 1.66
CA ILE A 155 9.78 10.41 1.00
C ILE A 155 8.61 9.44 1.16
N VAL A 156 7.42 9.99 1.01
CA VAL A 156 6.14 9.30 0.97
C VAL A 156 5.44 9.64 -0.35
N ILE A 157 4.95 8.63 -1.04
CA ILE A 157 4.09 8.79 -2.23
C ILE A 157 2.67 8.42 -1.82
N ARG A 158 1.74 9.39 -1.90
CA ARG A 158 0.31 9.17 -1.65
C ARG A 158 -0.41 9.01 -2.99
N SER A 159 -0.86 7.80 -3.26
CA SER A 159 -1.33 7.36 -4.57
C SER A 159 -2.65 6.61 -4.48
N SER A 160 -3.23 6.28 -5.64
CA SER A 160 -4.41 5.43 -5.76
C SER A 160 -4.14 4.30 -6.75
N PRO A 161 -3.29 3.31 -6.41
CA PRO A 161 -2.98 2.22 -7.30
C PRO A 161 -4.19 1.31 -7.53
N PHE A 162 -4.21 0.59 -8.65
CA PHE A 162 -5.28 -0.35 -9.01
C PHE A 162 -6.70 0.26 -8.97
N ASN A 163 -6.81 1.57 -9.21
CA ASN A 163 -8.07 2.31 -9.07
C ASN A 163 -9.14 1.97 -10.13
N PHE A 164 -8.86 1.07 -11.09
CA PHE A 164 -9.89 0.43 -11.90
C PHE A 164 -10.61 -0.70 -11.16
N THR A 165 -9.88 -1.48 -10.37
CA THR A 165 -10.40 -2.69 -9.74
C THR A 165 -10.75 -2.48 -8.27
N ASN A 166 -9.99 -1.63 -7.58
CA ASN A 166 -9.99 -1.55 -6.12
C ASN A 166 -9.76 -0.12 -5.60
N ALA A 167 -10.40 0.88 -6.23
CA ALA A 167 -10.27 2.29 -5.84
C ALA A 167 -10.61 2.53 -4.35
N SER A 168 -11.57 1.80 -3.79
CA SER A 168 -11.95 1.93 -2.38
C SER A 168 -10.92 1.35 -1.39
N ILE A 169 -10.10 0.38 -1.82
CA ILE A 169 -9.09 -0.28 -0.98
C ILE A 169 -7.79 0.52 -0.95
N PHE A 170 -7.41 1.03 -2.12
CA PHE A 170 -6.11 1.67 -2.33
C PHE A 170 -6.21 3.19 -2.46
N ALA A 171 -7.35 3.80 -2.13
CA ALA A 171 -7.46 5.24 -2.02
C ALA A 171 -6.44 5.78 -1.01
N ASP A 172 -5.68 6.78 -1.40
CA ASP A 172 -4.69 7.45 -0.52
C ASP A 172 -3.61 6.50 0.03
N PHE A 173 -3.25 5.48 -0.76
CA PHE A 173 -2.23 4.50 -0.44
C PHE A 173 -0.86 5.14 -0.29
N ALA A 174 -0.26 4.96 0.90
CA ALA A 174 1.07 5.50 1.22
C ALA A 174 2.19 4.48 0.95
N SER A 175 3.10 4.84 0.04
CA SER A 175 4.35 4.12 -0.21
C SER A 175 5.53 4.94 0.32
N THR A 176 6.52 4.31 0.93
CA THR A 176 7.65 5.01 1.58
C THR A 176 8.99 4.51 1.08
N GLY A 177 9.94 5.41 0.89
CA GLY A 177 11.30 5.10 0.44
C GLY A 177 12.18 6.33 0.48
N ASN A 178 13.21 6.40 -0.36
CA ASN A 178 14.19 7.48 -0.35
C ASN A 178 14.37 8.09 -1.74
N LEU A 179 14.86 9.34 -1.78
CA LEU A 179 15.38 9.95 -3.00
C LEU A 179 16.82 9.50 -3.21
N ASN A 180 17.04 8.58 -4.14
CA ASN A 180 18.35 7.95 -4.36
C ASN A 180 19.22 8.69 -5.38
N PHE A 181 18.62 9.57 -6.16
CA PHE A 181 19.30 10.34 -7.17
C PHE A 181 18.59 11.67 -7.38
N THR A 182 19.37 12.73 -7.57
CA THR A 182 18.89 14.05 -7.96
C THR A 182 19.53 14.41 -9.30
N LEU A 183 18.70 14.63 -10.31
CA LEU A 183 19.12 15.18 -11.59
C LEU A 183 19.18 16.70 -11.44
N GLN A 184 20.37 17.27 -11.35
CA GLN A 184 20.58 18.70 -11.13
C GLN A 184 21.72 19.21 -11.99
N ASP A 185 21.57 20.44 -12.50
CA ASP A 185 22.66 21.21 -13.11
C ASP A 185 22.66 22.65 -12.53
N GLU A 186 23.45 23.56 -13.12
CA GLU A 186 23.52 24.97 -12.71
C GLU A 186 22.19 25.72 -12.79
N ARG A 187 21.21 25.22 -13.57
CA ARG A 187 19.86 25.79 -13.75
C ARG A 187 18.87 25.29 -12.71
N GLY A 188 19.25 24.36 -11.83
CA GLY A 188 18.42 23.88 -10.73
C GLY A 188 18.08 22.38 -10.81
N CYS A 189 17.08 21.96 -10.02
CA CYS A 189 16.68 20.57 -9.95
C CYS A 189 15.74 20.17 -11.10
N HIS A 190 16.13 19.13 -11.83
CA HIS A 190 15.45 18.60 -13.00
C HIS A 190 14.81 17.23 -12.75
N GLY A 191 14.88 16.64 -11.57
CA GLY A 191 14.24 15.35 -11.37
C GLY A 191 14.81 14.59 -10.20
N TYR A 192 14.05 13.61 -9.72
CA TYR A 192 14.55 12.66 -8.74
C TYR A 192 14.27 11.23 -9.15
N LEU A 193 15.09 10.31 -8.64
CA LEU A 193 14.81 8.87 -8.66
C LEU A 193 14.59 8.32 -7.26
N SER A 194 13.68 7.35 -7.12
CA SER A 194 13.37 6.69 -5.85
C SER A 194 13.32 5.16 -5.98
N ASP A 195 13.64 4.47 -4.88
CA ASP A 195 13.59 3.00 -4.69
C ASP A 195 12.20 2.45 -4.37
N ILE A 196 11.18 3.30 -4.29
CA ILE A 196 9.82 2.85 -4.00
C ILE A 196 9.33 1.94 -5.13
N LYS A 197 8.73 0.80 -4.78
CA LYS A 197 8.16 -0.11 -5.77
C LYS A 197 7.00 0.54 -6.50
N TYR A 198 7.02 0.50 -7.83
CA TYR A 198 5.88 0.95 -8.63
C TYR A 198 4.73 -0.05 -8.56
N LEU A 199 3.53 0.48 -8.32
CA LEU A 199 2.25 -0.20 -8.48
C LEU A 199 1.49 0.47 -9.64
N GLU A 200 0.62 -0.30 -10.29
CA GLU A 200 -0.16 0.19 -11.42
C GLU A 200 -1.02 1.40 -11.02
N ASN A 201 -1.14 2.39 -11.91
CA ASN A 201 -1.89 3.64 -11.70
C ASN A 201 -1.34 4.61 -10.64
N MET A 202 -0.11 4.42 -10.14
CA MET A 202 0.51 5.39 -9.21
C MET A 202 0.90 6.72 -9.87
N SER A 203 1.09 6.77 -11.19
CA SER A 203 1.51 8.00 -11.88
C SER A 203 0.54 9.16 -11.63
N GLY A 204 1.08 10.36 -11.44
CA GLY A 204 0.34 11.56 -11.03
C GLY A 204 0.15 11.72 -9.52
N ALA A 205 0.59 10.75 -8.71
CA ALA A 205 0.59 10.85 -7.25
C ALA A 205 1.50 11.96 -6.73
N LEU A 206 1.14 12.52 -5.57
CA LEU A 206 2.01 13.44 -4.85
C LEU A 206 3.18 12.69 -4.22
N VAL A 207 4.37 13.22 -4.43
CA VAL A 207 5.55 12.90 -3.65
C VAL A 207 5.74 13.98 -2.61
N ALA A 208 5.84 13.57 -1.35
CA ALA A 208 6.05 14.47 -0.22
C ALA A 208 7.17 13.95 0.70
N THR A 209 7.72 14.84 1.52
CA THR A 209 8.58 14.46 2.65
C THR A 209 7.73 13.80 3.74
N ARG A 210 8.36 13.21 4.76
CA ARG A 210 7.62 12.67 5.92
C ARG A 210 6.84 13.72 6.73
N LYS A 211 7.13 15.01 6.50
CA LYS A 211 6.43 16.14 7.13
C LYS A 211 5.27 16.66 6.26
N ASP A 212 4.85 15.89 5.25
CA ASP A 212 3.83 16.26 4.27
C ASP A 212 4.19 17.50 3.43
N GLU A 213 5.48 17.81 3.28
CA GLU A 213 5.94 18.89 2.40
C GLU A 213 6.09 18.37 0.97
N ALA A 214 5.50 19.05 0.00
CA ALA A 214 5.38 18.64 -1.38
C ALA A 214 6.71 18.74 -2.15
N VAL A 215 7.18 17.61 -2.67
CA VAL A 215 8.45 17.49 -3.44
C VAL A 215 8.18 17.56 -4.95
N GLY A 216 7.17 16.84 -5.42
CA GLY A 216 6.86 16.76 -6.85
C GLY A 216 5.72 15.81 -7.15
N LEU A 217 5.54 15.51 -8.44
CA LEU A 217 4.60 14.47 -8.90
C LEU A 217 5.35 13.25 -9.43
N LEU A 218 4.80 12.07 -9.14
CA LEU A 218 5.29 10.82 -9.68
C LEU A 218 5.00 10.76 -11.19
N VAL A 219 6.05 10.62 -11.99
CA VAL A 219 5.97 10.63 -13.45
C VAL A 219 5.77 9.22 -14.00
N GLY A 220 6.44 8.24 -13.40
CA GLY A 220 6.42 6.85 -13.86
C GLY A 220 7.56 6.04 -13.27
N ASN A 221 7.86 4.90 -13.88
CA ASN A 221 8.86 3.93 -13.42
C ASN A 221 9.84 3.59 -14.55
N LEU A 222 11.13 3.83 -14.33
CA LEU A 222 12.22 3.35 -15.17
C LEU A 222 12.58 1.92 -14.74
N ARG A 223 12.27 0.94 -15.58
CA ARG A 223 12.52 -0.49 -15.33
C ARG A 223 13.57 -1.02 -16.28
N LYS A 224 14.65 -1.61 -15.76
CA LYS A 224 15.67 -2.24 -16.62
C LYS A 224 15.09 -3.49 -17.29
N ILE A 225 15.31 -3.64 -18.60
CA ILE A 225 14.70 -4.70 -19.42
C ILE A 225 15.09 -6.10 -18.95
N ASN A 226 16.31 -6.25 -18.41
CA ASN A 226 16.79 -7.53 -17.90
C ASN A 226 16.24 -7.90 -16.51
N GLY A 227 15.49 -6.99 -15.86
CA GLY A 227 14.86 -7.22 -14.56
C GLY A 227 15.72 -6.94 -13.33
N ASP A 228 16.94 -6.39 -13.47
CA ASP A 228 17.84 -6.17 -12.31
C ASP A 228 17.34 -5.09 -11.34
N GLY A 229 16.39 -4.25 -11.75
CA GLY A 229 15.84 -3.21 -10.89
C GLY A 229 14.97 -2.21 -11.61
N ASP A 230 14.30 -1.42 -10.79
CA ASP A 230 13.42 -0.34 -11.21
C ASP A 230 13.53 0.87 -10.26
N LEU A 231 13.33 2.07 -10.81
CA LEU A 231 13.37 3.33 -10.07
C LEU A 231 12.19 4.20 -10.49
N LEU A 232 11.52 4.82 -9.53
CA LEU A 232 10.49 5.82 -9.83
C LEU A 232 11.12 7.12 -10.29
N VAL A 233 10.51 7.77 -11.27
CA VAL A 233 10.90 9.10 -11.77
C VAL A 233 9.95 10.14 -11.23
N ILE A 234 10.49 11.20 -10.63
CA ILE A 234 9.71 12.25 -9.97
C ILE A 234 10.03 13.60 -10.61
N ALA A 235 8.99 14.35 -10.99
CA ALA A 235 9.11 15.70 -11.50
C ALA A 235 8.96 16.71 -10.35
N PRO A 236 10.00 17.53 -10.04
CA PRO A 236 9.95 18.50 -8.95
C PRO A 236 8.93 19.62 -9.22
N TRP A 237 8.38 20.20 -8.15
CA TRP A 237 7.49 21.36 -8.26
C TRP A 237 8.15 22.58 -8.91
N GLU A 238 9.47 22.79 -8.74
CA GLU A 238 10.23 23.83 -9.46
C GLU A 238 10.06 23.73 -10.98
N ARG A 239 9.87 22.52 -11.51
CA ARG A 239 9.56 22.29 -12.93
C ARG A 239 8.08 22.51 -13.24
N LEU A 240 7.19 22.02 -12.37
CA LEU A 240 5.75 21.93 -12.66
C LEU A 240 5.00 23.24 -12.43
N LEU A 241 5.41 24.04 -11.44
CA LEU A 241 4.73 25.30 -11.08
C LEU A 241 4.66 26.31 -12.24
N PRO A 242 5.72 26.55 -13.04
CA PRO A 242 5.64 27.43 -14.19
C PRO A 242 4.61 27.00 -15.25
N LEU A 243 4.22 25.73 -15.26
CA LEU A 243 3.21 25.19 -16.18
C LEU A 243 1.77 25.46 -15.70
N ILE A 244 1.61 26.01 -14.49
CA ILE A 244 0.31 26.28 -13.86
C ILE A 244 0.25 27.77 -13.48
N PRO A 245 -0.17 28.66 -14.40
CA PRO A 245 -0.06 30.11 -14.23
C PRO A 245 -0.73 30.69 -12.97
N ASN A 246 -1.75 30.02 -12.45
CA ASN A 246 -2.53 30.47 -11.29
C ASN A 246 -2.03 29.91 -9.96
N LEU A 247 -1.10 28.94 -9.96
CA LEU A 247 -0.58 28.31 -8.74
C LEU A 247 0.69 29.07 -8.28
N LYS A 248 0.49 30.15 -7.52
CA LYS A 248 1.60 30.95 -6.95
C LYS A 248 1.97 30.41 -5.58
N MET A 249 3.12 29.76 -5.48
CA MET A 249 3.65 29.20 -4.25
C MET A 249 4.98 29.83 -3.86
N THR A 250 5.22 29.91 -2.55
CA THR A 250 6.56 30.14 -2.00
C THR A 250 7.30 28.82 -1.94
N THR A 251 8.45 28.73 -2.61
CA THR A 251 9.37 27.59 -2.50
C THR A 251 10.35 27.87 -1.37
N GLU A 252 10.46 26.95 -0.41
CA GLU A 252 11.48 27.02 0.63
C GLU A 252 12.56 25.97 0.39
N THR A 253 13.81 26.42 0.33
CA THR A 253 14.97 25.53 0.39
C THR A 253 15.25 25.22 1.86
N LYS A 254 14.95 24.00 2.30
CA LYS A 254 15.24 23.56 3.67
C LYS A 254 16.38 22.56 3.67
N ASN A 255 17.42 22.86 4.45
CA ASN A 255 18.42 21.85 4.81
C ASN A 255 17.73 20.82 5.71
N PHE A 256 17.72 19.57 5.27
CA PHE A 256 17.07 18.51 6.04
C PHE A 256 18.03 18.04 7.13
N GLU A 257 17.61 18.13 8.39
CA GLU A 257 18.29 17.40 9.45
C GLU A 257 18.20 15.90 9.12
N LYS A 258 19.35 15.27 8.95
CA LYS A 258 19.50 13.82 8.80
C LYS A 258 19.03 13.11 10.07
N SER A 259 17.72 12.99 10.28
CA SER A 259 17.18 12.08 11.27
C SER A 259 17.22 10.67 10.68
N TRP A 260 18.42 10.08 10.71
CA TRP A 260 18.52 8.64 10.77
C TRP A 260 17.89 8.25 12.10
N ILE A 261 16.57 8.01 12.12
CA ILE A 261 15.99 7.15 13.13
C ILE A 261 16.51 5.75 12.75
N LEU A 262 17.75 5.48 13.14
CA LEU A 262 18.17 4.12 13.42
C LEU A 262 17.08 3.60 14.36
N PRO A 263 16.33 2.54 13.99
CA PRO A 263 15.46 1.91 14.96
C PRO A 263 16.36 1.59 16.15
N SER A 264 16.06 2.20 17.29
CA SER A 264 16.87 2.08 18.50
C SER A 264 17.00 0.59 18.81
N SER A 265 18.15 0.02 18.45
CA SER A 265 18.50 -1.38 18.64
C SER A 265 18.92 -1.59 20.08
N ASN A 266 18.07 -1.21 21.02
CA ASN A 266 18.22 -1.48 22.44
C ASN A 266 16.87 -1.87 23.02
N ALA A 267 16.29 -2.95 22.50
CA ALA A 267 15.45 -3.81 23.31
C ALA A 267 16.34 -4.95 23.81
N ALA A 268 16.67 -4.89 25.10
CA ALA A 268 17.42 -5.91 25.80
C ALA A 268 16.93 -7.32 25.43
N LEU A 269 17.87 -8.20 25.06
CA LEU A 269 17.69 -9.64 25.13
C LEU A 269 17.34 -9.98 26.59
N THR A 270 16.06 -10.16 26.91
CA THR A 270 15.52 -11.08 27.94
C THR A 270 14.00 -10.92 28.10
N SER A 271 13.24 -10.92 27.00
CA SER A 271 11.82 -11.30 27.07
C SER A 271 11.54 -12.31 25.98
N LYS A 272 11.12 -13.52 26.37
CA LYS A 272 10.78 -14.61 25.45
C LYS A 272 9.82 -14.09 24.38
N ASN A 273 10.24 -14.16 23.12
CA ASN A 273 9.50 -13.65 21.98
C ASN A 273 8.17 -14.41 21.85
N PRO A 274 7.00 -13.75 21.79
CA PRO A 274 5.72 -14.42 21.64
C PRO A 274 5.46 -14.92 20.22
N VAL A 275 6.40 -14.73 19.28
CA VAL A 275 6.31 -15.22 17.91
C VAL A 275 7.19 -16.45 17.76
N PHE A 276 6.63 -17.55 17.29
CA PHE A 276 7.31 -18.84 17.09
C PHE A 276 7.24 -19.29 15.64
N PRO A 277 8.16 -20.15 15.17
CA PRO A 277 7.99 -20.84 13.91
C PRO A 277 7.08 -22.05 14.09
N ILE A 278 6.17 -22.25 13.14
CA ILE A 278 5.44 -23.51 12.94
C ILE A 278 6.12 -24.25 11.81
N VAL A 279 6.46 -25.52 12.02
CA VAL A 279 7.13 -26.38 11.05
C VAL A 279 6.27 -27.60 10.78
N LEU A 280 6.06 -27.90 9.50
CA LEU A 280 5.36 -29.09 9.05
C LEU A 280 6.35 -30.12 8.55
N PHE A 281 6.16 -31.36 8.96
CA PHE A 281 7.00 -32.49 8.59
C PHE A 281 6.20 -33.57 7.90
N LYS A 282 6.86 -34.27 6.98
CA LYS A 282 6.40 -35.56 6.45
C LYS A 282 7.60 -36.50 6.35
N ASP A 283 7.48 -37.72 6.86
CA ASP A 283 8.55 -38.73 6.84
C ASP A 283 9.89 -38.20 7.38
N ASN A 284 9.86 -37.44 8.49
CA ASN A 284 11.01 -36.75 9.10
C ASN A 284 11.73 -35.74 8.19
N ARG A 285 11.09 -35.27 7.13
CA ARG A 285 11.58 -34.18 6.27
C ARG A 285 10.74 -32.94 6.45
N ASN A 286 11.39 -31.78 6.51
CA ASN A 286 10.71 -30.48 6.50
C ASN A 286 9.92 -30.34 5.19
N LEU A 287 8.61 -30.20 5.30
CA LEU A 287 7.73 -29.92 4.17
C LEU A 287 7.64 -28.42 3.93
N SER A 288 7.32 -27.67 4.98
CA SER A 288 7.14 -26.23 4.95
C SER A 288 7.25 -25.65 6.35
N TRP A 289 7.32 -24.32 6.46
CA TRP A 289 7.20 -23.63 7.74
C TRP A 289 6.51 -22.28 7.55
N GLY A 290 5.97 -21.78 8.65
CA GLY A 290 5.43 -20.44 8.81
C GLY A 290 5.74 -19.92 10.21
N SER A 291 4.92 -19.01 10.68
CA SER A 291 5.02 -18.40 12.00
C SER A 291 3.69 -18.51 12.74
N CYS A 292 3.71 -18.33 14.06
CA CYS A 292 2.52 -18.13 14.88
C CYS A 292 2.82 -17.20 16.05
N ILE A 293 1.77 -16.72 16.70
CA ILE A 293 1.86 -15.80 17.84
C ILE A 293 1.12 -16.38 19.03
N LEU A 294 1.72 -16.31 20.21
CA LEU A 294 1.04 -16.51 21.49
C LEU A 294 0.10 -15.33 21.76
N LEU A 295 -1.17 -15.52 21.41
CA LEU A 295 -2.21 -14.52 21.57
C LEU A 295 -2.54 -14.32 23.05
N ASN A 296 -2.71 -15.42 23.77
CA ASN A 296 -2.94 -15.47 25.22
C ASN A 296 -2.28 -16.74 25.78
N GLN A 297 -2.47 -17.05 27.07
CA GLN A 297 -1.83 -18.22 27.70
C GLN A 297 -2.34 -19.58 27.19
N LEU A 298 -3.46 -19.59 26.46
CA LEU A 298 -4.16 -20.79 26.02
C LEU A 298 -4.09 -20.99 24.50
N THR A 299 -3.76 -19.95 23.73
CA THR A 299 -4.00 -19.96 22.28
C THR A 299 -2.85 -19.38 21.48
N LEU A 300 -2.44 -20.14 20.47
CA LEU A 300 -1.63 -19.65 19.36
C LEU A 300 -2.54 -19.20 18.21
N VAL A 301 -2.17 -18.12 17.54
CA VAL A 301 -2.83 -17.65 16.31
C VAL A 301 -1.86 -17.74 15.14
N THR A 302 -2.34 -18.23 14.00
CA THR A 302 -1.58 -18.37 12.75
C THR A 302 -2.52 -18.26 11.54
N ASN A 303 -1.99 -18.48 10.34
CA ASN A 303 -2.81 -18.55 9.14
C ASN A 303 -3.30 -19.97 8.85
N LEU A 304 -4.47 -20.06 8.22
CA LEU A 304 -5.02 -21.34 7.77
C LEU A 304 -4.05 -22.02 6.79
N HIS A 305 -3.54 -21.32 5.78
CA HIS A 305 -2.67 -21.91 4.77
C HIS A 305 -1.34 -22.44 5.34
N VAL A 306 -0.89 -21.94 6.50
CA VAL A 306 0.32 -22.42 7.18
C VAL A 306 0.10 -23.82 7.74
N ILE A 307 -1.08 -24.10 8.30
CA ILE A 307 -1.42 -25.38 8.92
C ILE A 307 -2.30 -26.28 8.04
N LYS A 308 -2.74 -25.79 6.89
CA LYS A 308 -3.65 -26.51 5.97
C LYS A 308 -3.13 -27.91 5.60
N PRO A 309 -1.84 -28.12 5.25
CA PRO A 309 -1.36 -29.47 4.95
C PRO A 309 -1.51 -30.44 6.12
N TYR A 310 -1.26 -29.99 7.36
CA TYR A 310 -1.45 -30.80 8.57
C TYR A 310 -2.91 -31.23 8.77
N ARG A 311 -3.87 -30.35 8.44
CA ARG A 311 -5.30 -30.69 8.53
C ARG A 311 -5.77 -31.66 7.46
N GLU A 312 -5.19 -31.58 6.26
CA GLU A 312 -5.60 -32.38 5.11
C GLU A 312 -4.94 -33.78 5.09
N SER A 313 -3.91 -34.01 5.89
CA SER A 313 -3.16 -35.26 5.90
C SER A 313 -2.71 -35.68 7.30
N ALA A 314 -3.13 -36.86 7.74
CA ALA A 314 -2.75 -37.45 9.02
C ALA A 314 -1.26 -37.82 9.13
N ASP A 315 -0.55 -37.92 8.00
CA ASP A 315 0.88 -38.26 7.96
C ASP A 315 1.78 -37.05 8.19
N ILE A 316 1.19 -35.85 8.28
CA ILE A 316 1.93 -34.61 8.52
C ILE A 316 1.96 -34.34 10.02
N VAL A 317 3.16 -34.00 10.52
CA VAL A 317 3.34 -33.57 11.91
C VAL A 317 3.49 -32.06 11.93
N CYS A 318 2.76 -31.40 12.83
CA CYS A 318 2.86 -29.96 13.07
C CYS A 318 3.60 -29.69 14.38
N GLU A 319 4.70 -28.95 14.31
CA GLU A 319 5.57 -28.64 15.44
C GLU A 319 5.76 -27.12 15.58
N VAL A 320 5.57 -26.60 16.79
CA VAL A 320 5.88 -25.20 17.15
C VAL A 320 7.20 -25.20 17.91
N VAL A 321 8.23 -24.56 17.36
CA VAL A 321 9.55 -24.53 18.00
C VAL A 321 9.60 -23.40 19.03
N ILE A 322 9.64 -23.75 20.31
CA ILE A 322 9.55 -22.77 21.42
C ILE A 322 10.92 -22.16 21.71
N ASN A 323 11.97 -22.99 21.71
CA ASN A 323 13.37 -22.58 21.85
C ASN A 323 14.30 -23.68 21.27
N GLU A 324 15.62 -23.45 21.31
CA GLU A 324 16.65 -24.34 20.72
C GLU A 324 16.56 -25.80 21.22
N SER A 325 15.98 -26.03 22.40
CA SER A 325 15.88 -27.33 23.04
C SER A 325 14.45 -27.85 23.21
N THR A 326 13.44 -27.02 22.92
CA THR A 326 12.05 -27.33 23.23
C THR A 326 11.16 -27.04 22.04
N SER A 327 10.39 -28.05 21.67
CA SER A 327 9.35 -27.96 20.68
C SER A 327 8.05 -28.53 21.20
N MET A 328 6.96 -28.02 20.67
CA MET A 328 5.59 -28.41 20.99
C MET A 328 5.00 -29.09 19.76
N THR A 329 4.63 -30.35 19.87
CA THR A 329 3.87 -31.03 18.82
C THR A 329 2.39 -30.72 19.00
N ILE A 330 1.73 -30.27 17.93
CA ILE A 330 0.28 -30.10 17.91
C ILE A 330 -0.35 -31.46 17.68
N GLY A 331 -1.11 -31.92 18.67
CA GLY A 331 -1.72 -33.25 18.73
C GLY A 331 -3.25 -33.21 18.73
N GLN A 332 -3.86 -34.37 18.96
CA GLN A 332 -5.33 -34.53 18.97
C GLN A 332 -6.01 -33.82 20.16
N ASP A 333 -5.26 -33.57 21.24
CA ASP A 333 -5.74 -32.87 22.43
C ASP A 333 -5.71 -31.34 22.28
N ASP A 334 -5.06 -30.82 21.23
CA ASP A 334 -5.10 -29.41 20.88
C ASP A 334 -6.27 -29.17 19.92
N GLU A 335 -7.04 -28.10 20.14
CA GLU A 335 -8.21 -27.78 19.33
C GLU A 335 -7.83 -26.75 18.26
N ILE A 336 -7.99 -27.10 16.98
CA ILE A 336 -7.78 -26.17 15.86
C ILE A 336 -9.13 -25.61 15.42
N ILE A 337 -9.32 -24.31 15.66
CA ILE A 337 -10.53 -23.58 15.31
C ILE A 337 -10.24 -22.67 14.12
N ILE A 338 -10.98 -22.85 13.03
CA ILE A 338 -10.92 -21.99 11.85
C ILE A 338 -12.20 -21.17 11.85
N PRO A 339 -12.15 -19.89 12.23
CA PRO A 339 -13.37 -19.10 12.37
C PRO A 339 -14.10 -18.94 11.03
N PHE A 340 -13.34 -18.62 9.96
CA PHE A 340 -13.85 -18.47 8.60
C PHE A 340 -12.72 -18.82 7.62
N GLU A 341 -12.95 -19.76 6.71
CA GLU A 341 -11.93 -20.17 5.72
C GLU A 341 -11.49 -19.00 4.81
N SER A 342 -12.40 -18.06 4.56
CA SER A 342 -12.18 -16.89 3.73
C SER A 342 -11.13 -15.92 4.29
N LEU A 343 -10.91 -15.87 5.61
CA LEU A 343 -9.96 -14.94 6.25
C LEU A 343 -8.53 -15.47 6.33
N ASP A 344 -8.29 -16.74 6.02
CA ASP A 344 -6.98 -17.36 6.21
C ASP A 344 -6.47 -17.25 7.68
N LEU A 345 -7.38 -17.36 8.65
CA LEU A 345 -7.10 -17.28 10.09
C LEU A 345 -7.30 -18.64 10.75
N ALA A 346 -6.44 -18.99 11.70
CA ALA A 346 -6.60 -20.18 12.53
C ALA A 346 -6.15 -19.93 13.96
N PHE A 347 -6.91 -20.50 14.91
CA PHE A 347 -6.57 -20.57 16.32
C PHE A 347 -6.20 -22.00 16.69
N ILE A 348 -5.13 -22.16 17.47
CA ILE A 348 -4.72 -23.45 18.05
C ILE A 348 -4.84 -23.29 19.57
N VAL A 349 -5.92 -23.83 20.13
CA VAL A 349 -6.14 -23.86 21.58
C VAL A 349 -5.36 -25.03 22.16
N LEU A 350 -4.46 -24.72 23.08
CA LEU A 350 -3.46 -25.64 23.59
C LEU A 350 -4.05 -26.56 24.66
N SER A 351 -3.69 -27.84 24.56
CA SER A 351 -3.87 -28.83 25.62
C SER A 351 -3.11 -28.42 26.90
N PRO A 352 -3.48 -28.91 28.09
CA PRO A 352 -2.77 -28.62 29.34
C PRO A 352 -1.27 -28.91 29.30
N GLN A 353 -0.87 -29.98 28.58
CA GLN A 353 0.53 -30.31 28.39
C GLN A 353 1.26 -29.22 27.60
N ASN A 354 0.68 -28.76 26.50
CA ASN A 354 1.26 -27.74 25.65
C ASN A 354 1.22 -26.35 26.28
N MET A 355 0.18 -26.03 27.07
CA MET A 355 0.13 -24.80 27.87
C MET A 355 1.32 -24.68 28.82
N MET A 356 1.75 -25.78 29.44
CA MET A 356 2.89 -25.77 30.36
C MET A 356 4.20 -25.38 29.65
N LEU A 357 4.39 -25.76 28.39
CA LEU A 357 5.59 -25.43 27.60
C LEU A 357 5.71 -23.92 27.33
N VAL A 358 4.58 -23.20 27.24
CA VAL A 358 4.55 -21.74 26.98
C VAL A 358 4.24 -20.91 28.22
N SER A 359 3.89 -21.52 29.35
CA SER A 359 3.51 -20.86 30.61
C SER A 359 4.47 -19.77 31.11
N SER A 360 5.75 -19.94 30.79
CA SER A 360 6.84 -19.05 31.20
C SER A 360 7.12 -17.93 30.18
N ILE A 361 6.34 -17.86 29.10
CA ILE A 361 6.39 -16.87 28.04
C ILE A 361 5.26 -15.87 28.27
N ARG A 362 5.56 -14.58 28.12
CA ARG A 362 4.52 -13.55 28.19
C ARG A 362 3.85 -13.47 26.81
N PRO A 363 2.52 -13.57 26.73
CA PRO A 363 1.79 -13.29 25.50
C PRO A 363 2.10 -11.89 24.97
N THR A 364 1.84 -11.69 23.69
CA THR A 364 2.09 -10.40 23.07
C THR A 364 1.28 -9.28 23.74
N LYS A 365 1.89 -8.10 23.89
CA LYS A 365 1.11 -6.89 24.18
C LYS A 365 0.22 -6.60 22.98
N MET A 366 -1.00 -6.16 23.24
CA MET A 366 -2.01 -5.90 22.23
C MET A 366 -2.29 -4.40 22.12
N SER A 367 -2.54 -3.93 20.90
CA SER A 367 -2.99 -2.57 20.62
C SER A 367 -3.91 -2.59 19.41
N PHE A 368 -5.01 -1.85 19.48
CA PHE A 368 -5.94 -1.75 18.36
C PHE A 368 -5.34 -0.96 17.20
N SER A 369 -5.46 -1.52 15.99
CA SER A 369 -4.99 -0.90 14.75
C SER A 369 -5.74 0.40 14.40
N ASN A 370 -6.93 0.59 14.96
CA ASN A 370 -7.68 1.84 14.89
C ASN A 370 -6.93 3.06 15.41
N THR A 371 -6.03 2.86 16.37
CA THR A 371 -5.21 3.93 16.93
C THR A 371 -4.08 4.38 15.99
N LEU A 372 -3.74 3.56 14.98
CA LEU A 372 -2.71 3.88 14.00
C LEU A 372 -3.26 4.82 12.93
N GLN A 373 -2.45 5.78 12.51
CA GLN A 373 -2.68 6.60 11.33
C GLN A 373 -1.94 6.05 10.12
N ILE A 374 -2.42 6.39 8.92
CA ILE A 374 -1.67 6.11 7.68
C ILE A 374 -0.34 6.87 7.75
N GLY A 375 0.77 6.16 7.58
CA GLY A 375 2.12 6.69 7.75
C GLY A 375 2.78 6.37 9.10
N ASP A 376 2.04 5.84 10.08
CA ASP A 376 2.65 5.40 11.35
C ASP A 376 3.61 4.24 11.13
N VAL A 377 4.73 4.23 11.86
CA VAL A 377 5.74 3.18 11.76
C VAL A 377 5.22 1.87 12.36
N VAL A 378 5.44 0.79 11.63
CA VAL A 378 5.13 -0.58 12.04
C VAL A 378 6.28 -1.51 11.69
N THR A 379 6.39 -2.62 12.42
CA THR A 379 7.44 -3.62 12.23
C THR A 379 6.84 -5.01 12.13
N THR A 380 7.18 -5.74 11.06
CA THR A 380 6.88 -7.16 10.95
C THR A 380 7.85 -7.97 11.77
N SER A 381 7.41 -9.10 12.32
CA SER A 381 8.26 -10.07 13.00
C SER A 381 7.76 -11.49 12.73
N GLY A 382 8.59 -12.31 12.09
CA GLY A 382 8.29 -13.71 11.75
C GLY A 382 9.53 -14.46 11.25
N TYR A 383 9.35 -15.71 10.83
CA TYR A 383 10.43 -16.61 10.38
C TYR A 383 10.48 -16.73 8.85
N GLY A 384 10.48 -15.57 8.17
CA GLY A 384 10.59 -15.53 6.71
C GLY A 384 11.95 -16.03 6.20
N LEU A 385 11.99 -16.55 4.97
CA LEU A 385 13.16 -17.03 4.19
C LEU A 385 14.05 -18.11 4.80
N ILE A 386 14.49 -17.92 6.04
CA ILE A 386 15.48 -18.75 6.73
C ILE A 386 14.91 -19.11 8.09
N LEU A 387 14.81 -20.41 8.35
CA LEU A 387 14.57 -20.95 9.68
C LEU A 387 15.84 -21.67 10.14
N ASN A 388 16.55 -21.08 11.11
CA ASN A 388 17.68 -21.71 11.77
C ASN A 388 17.25 -22.11 13.19
N ARG A 389 17.15 -23.41 13.46
CA ARG A 389 16.73 -23.95 14.76
C ARG A 389 17.76 -23.69 15.86
N ASP A 390 19.04 -23.54 15.50
CA ASP A 390 20.11 -23.22 16.44
C ASP A 390 20.13 -21.71 16.77
N HIS A 391 19.42 -20.89 15.98
CA HIS A 391 19.35 -19.44 16.14
C HIS A 391 17.92 -18.93 15.90
N LEU A 392 17.04 -19.22 16.85
CA LEU A 392 15.61 -18.86 16.79
C LEU A 392 15.35 -17.36 17.02
N LYS A 393 15.82 -16.51 16.10
CA LYS A 393 15.51 -15.09 16.04
C LYS A 393 14.57 -14.81 14.87
N THR A 394 13.54 -14.00 15.12
CA THR A 394 12.66 -13.56 14.04
C THR A 394 13.38 -12.57 13.12
N MET A 395 13.08 -12.67 11.84
CA MET A 395 13.37 -11.60 10.91
C MET A 395 12.39 -10.46 11.13
N LYS A 396 12.89 -9.24 11.10
CA LYS A 396 12.10 -8.02 11.28
C LYS A 396 12.29 -7.09 10.10
N SER A 397 11.22 -6.42 9.70
CA SER A 397 11.27 -5.33 8.73
C SER A 397 10.38 -4.19 9.21
N SER A 398 10.93 -2.98 9.21
CA SER A 398 10.18 -1.77 9.54
C SER A 398 9.65 -1.12 8.27
N GLY A 399 8.42 -0.64 8.36
CA GLY A 399 7.75 0.12 7.31
C GLY A 399 6.70 1.01 7.94
N HIS A 400 5.68 1.36 7.17
CA HIS A 400 4.61 2.24 7.63
C HIS A 400 3.25 1.67 7.27
N VAL A 401 2.21 2.09 7.99
CA VAL A 401 0.82 1.79 7.63
C VAL A 401 0.50 2.47 6.29
N SER A 402 0.15 1.68 5.28
CA SER A 402 -0.14 2.14 3.93
C SER A 402 -1.63 2.36 3.67
N SER A 403 -2.49 1.48 4.20
CA SER A 403 -3.96 1.59 4.08
C SER A 403 -4.66 0.79 5.18
N LYS A 404 -5.91 1.17 5.48
CA LYS A 404 -6.83 0.49 6.40
C LYS A 404 -8.22 0.41 5.78
N ILE A 405 -8.79 -0.78 5.72
CA ILE A 405 -10.13 -1.00 5.17
C ILE A 405 -11.10 -1.29 6.32
N TYR A 406 -12.20 -0.55 6.35
CA TYR A 406 -13.20 -0.60 7.42
C TYR A 406 -14.51 -1.22 6.96
N HIS A 407 -14.96 -2.25 7.66
CA HIS A 407 -16.26 -2.90 7.43
C HIS A 407 -16.89 -3.35 8.74
N GLN A 408 -18.16 -3.71 8.69
CA GLN A 408 -18.82 -4.43 9.78
C GLN A 408 -18.47 -5.92 9.60
N PRO A 409 -17.72 -6.55 10.52
CA PRO A 409 -17.35 -7.96 10.40
C PRO A 409 -18.56 -8.88 10.38
N PHE A 410 -19.57 -8.58 11.20
CA PHE A 410 -20.81 -9.34 11.32
C PHE A 410 -22.02 -8.44 11.17
N GLU A 411 -23.20 -9.03 10.95
CA GLU A 411 -24.45 -8.27 10.94
C GLU A 411 -24.63 -7.49 12.25
N SER A 412 -25.01 -6.21 12.15
CA SER A 412 -25.21 -5.31 13.30
C SER A 412 -23.97 -5.00 14.16
N SER A 413 -22.77 -5.44 13.77
CA SER A 413 -21.52 -5.07 14.45
C SER A 413 -21.05 -3.64 14.09
N PRO A 414 -20.28 -2.95 14.94
CA PRO A 414 -19.66 -1.68 14.57
C PRO A 414 -18.63 -1.85 13.44
N LYS A 415 -18.41 -0.80 12.65
CA LYS A 415 -17.34 -0.81 11.65
C LYS A 415 -15.98 -0.84 12.34
N ILE A 416 -15.16 -1.84 12.02
CA ILE A 416 -13.78 -1.99 12.49
C ILE A 416 -12.83 -2.20 11.31
N PRO A 417 -11.51 -2.07 11.49
CA PRO A 417 -10.54 -2.46 10.49
C PRO A 417 -10.65 -3.96 10.23
N CYS A 418 -10.82 -4.32 8.96
CA CYS A 418 -10.86 -5.71 8.51
C CYS A 418 -9.66 -6.10 7.65
N VAL A 419 -8.97 -5.11 7.05
CA VAL A 419 -7.71 -5.32 6.33
C VAL A 419 -6.76 -4.19 6.69
N LEU A 420 -5.53 -4.54 7.05
CA LEU A 420 -4.44 -3.60 7.29
C LEU A 420 -3.33 -3.88 6.28
N ILE A 421 -2.85 -2.82 5.65
CA ILE A 421 -1.80 -2.89 4.64
C ILE A 421 -0.61 -2.07 5.14
N ALA A 422 0.60 -2.63 5.07
CA ALA A 422 1.82 -1.94 5.45
C ALA A 422 2.96 -2.15 4.44
N SER A 423 3.87 -1.17 4.37
CA SER A 423 5.06 -1.20 3.51
C SER A 423 6.25 -1.97 4.13
N SER A 424 6.06 -2.52 5.33
CA SER A 424 7.04 -3.41 5.96
C SER A 424 7.20 -4.68 5.15
N SER A 425 8.44 -5.15 5.01
CA SER A 425 8.69 -6.31 4.18
C SER A 425 8.10 -7.60 4.74
N CYS A 426 7.62 -8.46 3.85
CA CYS A 426 7.09 -9.78 4.16
C CYS A 426 7.61 -10.82 3.14
N TRP A 427 8.21 -11.87 3.69
CA TRP A 427 8.77 -12.97 2.90
C TRP A 427 8.05 -14.28 3.19
N ASN A 428 8.13 -15.25 2.29
CA ASN A 428 7.60 -16.59 2.52
C ASN A 428 8.16 -17.15 3.85
N GLY A 429 7.29 -17.72 4.70
CA GLY A 429 7.61 -18.13 6.07
C GLY A 429 7.27 -17.09 7.15
N SER A 430 7.00 -15.84 6.77
CA SER A 430 6.56 -14.78 7.71
C SER A 430 5.06 -14.88 8.02
N SER A 431 4.28 -15.60 7.21
CA SER A 431 2.85 -15.82 7.41
C SER A 431 2.56 -16.43 8.77
N GLY A 432 1.58 -15.87 9.48
CA GLY A 432 1.23 -16.15 10.86
C GLY A 432 2.10 -15.41 11.87
N GLY A 433 3.07 -14.61 11.41
CA GLY A 433 3.86 -13.69 12.22
C GLY A 433 3.07 -12.43 12.57
N GLY A 434 3.66 -11.54 13.37
CA GLY A 434 2.97 -10.35 13.87
C GLY A 434 3.41 -9.06 13.19
N LEU A 435 2.46 -8.14 13.03
CA LEU A 435 2.72 -6.73 12.77
C LEU A 435 2.61 -5.95 14.09
N PHE A 436 3.65 -5.19 14.41
CA PHE A 436 3.79 -4.49 15.69
C PHE A 436 3.92 -2.98 15.48
N ASN A 437 3.32 -2.18 16.37
CA ASN A 437 3.54 -0.74 16.39
C ASN A 437 4.91 -0.38 17.01
N GLU A 438 5.28 0.90 17.00
CA GLU A 438 6.54 1.40 17.60
C GLU A 438 6.73 1.01 19.08
N ARG A 439 5.63 0.78 19.82
CA ARG A 439 5.66 0.37 21.23
C ARG A 439 5.88 -1.14 21.42
N GLY A 440 6.00 -1.89 20.33
CA GLY A 440 6.12 -3.35 20.34
C GLY A 440 4.82 -4.08 20.67
N SER A 441 3.66 -3.43 20.51
CA SER A 441 2.35 -4.07 20.67
C SER A 441 1.87 -4.62 19.33
N LEU A 442 1.32 -5.83 19.34
CA LEU A 442 0.67 -6.46 18.20
C LEU A 442 -0.54 -5.63 17.75
N VAL A 443 -0.60 -5.35 16.45
CA VAL A 443 -1.71 -4.63 15.80
C VAL A 443 -2.35 -5.45 14.67
N GLY A 444 -1.74 -6.56 14.25
CA GLY A 444 -2.32 -7.48 13.27
C GLY A 444 -1.46 -8.71 13.01
N LEU A 445 -2.04 -9.69 12.31
CA LEU A 445 -1.40 -10.94 11.88
C LEU A 445 -0.97 -10.84 10.42
N ILE A 446 0.30 -11.13 10.11
CA ILE A 446 0.83 -11.16 8.75
C ILE A 446 0.27 -12.37 8.02
N CYS A 447 -0.28 -12.20 6.81
CA CYS A 447 -0.85 -13.32 6.05
C CYS A 447 -0.13 -13.56 4.73
N SER A 448 0.00 -12.53 3.91
CA SER A 448 0.57 -12.67 2.57
C SER A 448 1.37 -11.43 2.15
N ASN A 449 2.20 -11.64 1.12
CA ASN A 449 2.73 -10.57 0.30
C ASN A 449 1.89 -10.45 -0.98
N ALA A 450 1.86 -9.26 -1.58
CA ALA A 450 1.12 -9.05 -2.82
C ALA A 450 1.82 -9.77 -3.99
N GLN A 451 1.01 -10.25 -4.93
CA GLN A 451 1.46 -10.63 -6.27
C GLN A 451 0.84 -9.66 -7.27
N VAL A 452 1.67 -9.06 -8.11
CA VAL A 452 1.24 -8.09 -9.12
C VAL A 452 1.59 -8.62 -10.50
N PHE A 453 0.77 -8.32 -11.49
CA PHE A 453 1.11 -8.60 -12.88
C PHE A 453 2.31 -7.76 -13.29
N VAL A 454 3.26 -8.38 -13.99
CA VAL A 454 4.34 -7.65 -14.64
C VAL A 454 3.72 -6.88 -15.81
N PRO A 455 3.89 -5.54 -15.87
CA PRO A 455 3.32 -4.74 -16.94
C PRO A 455 3.75 -5.24 -18.31
N SER A 456 2.79 -5.33 -19.25
CA SER A 456 3.09 -5.64 -20.64
C SER A 456 3.85 -4.48 -21.28
N VAL A 457 4.80 -4.80 -22.16
CA VAL A 457 5.58 -3.82 -22.92
C VAL A 457 5.31 -4.06 -24.39
N ASN A 458 5.00 -3.01 -25.16
CA ASN A 458 4.72 -3.10 -26.60
C ASN A 458 3.66 -4.17 -26.99
N GLY A 459 2.65 -4.37 -26.14
CA GLY A 459 1.57 -5.34 -26.40
C GLY A 459 1.96 -6.81 -26.23
N SER A 460 3.19 -7.14 -25.77
CA SER A 460 3.51 -8.52 -25.41
C SER A 460 2.80 -8.88 -24.10
N VAL A 461 1.77 -9.72 -24.20
CA VAL A 461 1.03 -10.23 -23.04
C VAL A 461 1.87 -11.31 -22.37
N ALA A 462 2.71 -10.93 -21.41
CA ALA A 462 3.22 -11.89 -20.45
C ALA A 462 2.28 -11.88 -19.24
N SER A 463 1.46 -12.92 -19.07
CA SER A 463 0.66 -13.18 -17.86
C SER A 463 1.54 -13.61 -16.68
N LYS A 464 2.70 -12.99 -16.53
CA LYS A 464 3.66 -13.26 -15.46
C LYS A 464 3.31 -12.38 -14.28
N THR A 465 3.25 -12.96 -13.09
CA THR A 465 3.17 -12.21 -11.84
C THR A 465 4.53 -12.16 -11.16
N GLU A 466 4.76 -11.12 -10.36
CA GLU A 466 5.89 -11.02 -9.45
C GLU A 466 5.42 -10.83 -8.01
N LYS A 467 6.09 -11.50 -7.06
CA LYS A 467 5.88 -11.27 -5.63
C LYS A 467 6.51 -9.93 -5.24
N VAL A 468 5.77 -9.13 -4.48
CA VAL A 468 6.25 -7.85 -3.95
C VAL A 468 6.53 -8.02 -2.46
N PRO A 469 7.80 -8.27 -2.07
CA PRO A 469 8.15 -8.49 -0.67
C PRO A 469 8.13 -7.20 0.15
N LEU A 470 7.98 -6.02 -0.45
CA LEU A 470 7.97 -4.70 0.20
C LEU A 470 6.56 -4.24 0.63
N PHE A 471 5.63 -5.19 0.73
CA PHE A 471 4.23 -4.95 1.00
C PHE A 471 3.64 -6.16 1.72
N CYS A 472 2.89 -5.94 2.80
CA CYS A 472 2.23 -7.02 3.53
C CYS A 472 0.75 -6.73 3.78
N LEU A 473 -0.07 -7.76 3.62
CA LEU A 473 -1.48 -7.81 4.00
C LEU A 473 -1.59 -8.46 5.37
N CYS A 474 -2.31 -7.78 6.27
CA CYS A 474 -2.49 -8.23 7.64
C CYS A 474 -3.96 -8.22 8.04
N ILE A 475 -4.36 -9.25 8.81
CA ILE A 475 -5.63 -9.25 9.51
C ILE A 475 -5.46 -8.35 10.75
N PRO A 476 -6.26 -7.28 10.90
CA PRO A 476 -6.14 -6.40 12.04
C PRO A 476 -6.50 -7.09 13.35
N LEU A 477 -5.89 -6.67 14.46
CA LEU A 477 -6.10 -7.29 15.77
C LEU A 477 -7.58 -7.30 16.18
N GLU A 478 -8.32 -6.23 15.90
CA GLU A 478 -9.75 -6.12 16.20
C GLU A 478 -10.55 -7.26 15.58
N LEU A 479 -10.32 -7.56 14.29
CA LEU A 479 -10.99 -8.65 13.60
C LEU A 479 -10.58 -10.02 14.17
N ILE A 480 -9.30 -10.20 14.53
CA ILE A 480 -8.83 -11.44 15.18
C ILE A 480 -9.56 -11.66 16.51
N LEU A 481 -9.71 -10.63 17.33
CA LEU A 481 -10.37 -10.74 18.64
C LEU A 481 -11.88 -10.95 18.53
N GLU A 482 -12.54 -10.31 17.58
CA GLU A 482 -13.94 -10.54 17.25
C GLU A 482 -14.19 -11.99 16.80
N CYS A 483 -13.35 -12.52 15.89
CA CYS A 483 -13.41 -13.92 15.50
C CYS A 483 -13.13 -14.88 16.67
N TYR A 484 -12.15 -14.55 17.52
CA TYR A 484 -11.82 -15.35 18.70
C TYR A 484 -12.98 -15.41 19.70
N GLN A 485 -13.58 -14.25 20.01
CA GLN A 485 -14.71 -14.15 20.92
C GLN A 485 -15.87 -15.03 20.43
N LYS A 486 -16.27 -14.89 19.17
CA LYS A 486 -17.40 -15.64 18.63
C LYS A 486 -17.17 -17.14 18.49
N LYS A 487 -16.04 -17.54 17.91
CA LYS A 487 -15.80 -18.94 17.52
C LYS A 487 -15.08 -19.77 18.58
N VAL A 488 -14.28 -19.14 19.46
CA VAL A 488 -13.53 -19.84 20.52
C VAL A 488 -14.23 -19.72 21.87
N VAL A 489 -14.66 -18.52 22.26
CA VAL A 489 -15.26 -18.28 23.59
C VAL A 489 -16.75 -18.61 23.59
N GLU A 490 -17.52 -18.05 22.66
CA GLU A 490 -18.97 -18.21 22.59
C GLU A 490 -19.40 -19.48 21.84
N LYS A 491 -18.52 -20.01 20.98
CA LYS A 491 -18.78 -21.19 20.12
C LYS A 491 -20.04 -21.02 19.25
N GLU A 492 -20.22 -19.82 18.70
CA GLU A 492 -21.31 -19.50 17.78
C GLU A 492 -21.03 -20.10 16.40
N ASP A 493 -21.61 -21.25 16.08
CA ASP A 493 -21.42 -21.89 14.77
C ASP A 493 -22.15 -21.16 13.64
N ASP A 494 -23.32 -20.58 13.92
CA ASP A 494 -24.21 -19.97 12.93
C ASP A 494 -23.83 -18.52 12.52
N VAL A 495 -22.83 -17.91 13.17
CA VAL A 495 -22.42 -16.55 12.77
C VAL A 495 -21.69 -16.57 11.42
N GLU A 496 -22.15 -15.71 10.52
CA GLU A 496 -21.57 -15.52 9.19
C GLU A 496 -20.72 -14.24 9.12
N LEU A 497 -19.60 -14.33 8.43
CA LEU A 497 -18.75 -13.18 8.12
C LEU A 497 -19.37 -12.36 6.99
N ASN A 498 -19.36 -11.04 7.14
CA ASN A 498 -19.88 -10.14 6.11
C ASN A 498 -19.11 -10.32 4.79
N ILE A 499 -19.85 -10.54 3.69
CA ILE A 499 -19.28 -10.73 2.34
C ILE A 499 -18.34 -9.59 1.90
N LYS A 500 -18.55 -8.35 2.38
CA LYS A 500 -17.66 -7.22 2.09
C LYS A 500 -16.27 -7.42 2.71
N VAL A 501 -16.18 -8.06 3.88
CA VAL A 501 -14.91 -8.43 4.51
C VAL A 501 -14.21 -9.52 3.70
N GLU A 502 -14.95 -10.55 3.29
CA GLU A 502 -14.39 -11.64 2.47
C GLU A 502 -13.81 -11.13 1.15
N LYS A 503 -14.59 -10.31 0.44
CA LYS A 503 -14.16 -9.70 -0.83
C LYS A 503 -12.97 -8.78 -0.63
N ALA A 504 -12.97 -7.94 0.41
CA ALA A 504 -11.84 -7.07 0.72
C ALA A 504 -10.56 -7.88 0.97
N TRP A 505 -10.65 -8.99 1.69
CA TRP A 505 -9.50 -9.86 1.96
C TRP A 505 -8.96 -10.55 0.71
N ARG A 506 -9.86 -10.96 -0.20
CA ARG A 506 -9.51 -11.53 -1.51
C ARG A 506 -9.09 -10.48 -2.54
N LEU A 507 -9.08 -9.19 -2.17
CA LEU A 507 -8.85 -8.05 -3.07
C LEU A 507 -9.81 -8.04 -4.27
N GLU A 508 -11.01 -8.59 -4.07
CA GLU A 508 -12.10 -8.57 -5.03
C GLU A 508 -12.87 -7.26 -4.91
N SER A 509 -13.29 -6.69 -6.05
CA SER A 509 -14.14 -5.52 -6.03
C SER A 509 -15.48 -5.84 -5.37
N TYR A 510 -15.83 -5.08 -4.34
CA TYR A 510 -17.12 -5.11 -3.67
C TYR A 510 -17.86 -3.77 -3.74
N HIS A 511 -17.30 -2.80 -4.46
CA HIS A 511 -17.88 -1.47 -4.58
C HIS A 511 -18.69 -1.30 -5.86
N GLN A 512 -19.70 -0.44 -5.82
CA GLN A 512 -20.40 0.02 -7.02
C GLN A 512 -19.82 1.35 -7.47
N ASP A 513 -19.48 1.45 -8.75
CA ASP A 513 -19.04 2.71 -9.35
C ASP A 513 -20.28 3.55 -9.74
N ILE A 514 -20.44 4.70 -9.11
CA ILE A 514 -21.53 5.64 -9.38
C ILE A 514 -20.94 6.83 -10.15
N PHE A 515 -21.35 7.01 -11.40
CA PHE A 515 -20.90 8.12 -12.23
C PHE A 515 -21.90 9.27 -12.18
N GLU A 516 -21.56 10.34 -11.44
CA GLU A 516 -22.36 11.55 -11.37
C GLU A 516 -22.12 12.43 -12.59
N ARG A 517 -23.20 12.73 -13.32
CA ARG A 517 -23.16 13.64 -14.47
C ARG A 517 -23.42 15.06 -14.01
N ASN A 518 -22.71 16.02 -14.59
CA ASN A 518 -23.07 17.42 -14.44
C ASN A 518 -24.51 17.62 -14.95
N SER A 519 -25.39 18.09 -14.08
CA SER A 519 -26.76 18.45 -14.45
C SER A 519 -26.66 19.58 -15.47
N LYS A 520 -27.15 19.36 -16.70
CA LYS A 520 -27.36 20.46 -17.65
C LYS A 520 -28.46 21.34 -17.06
N LEU A 521 -28.09 22.45 -16.44
CA LEU A 521 -29.00 23.57 -16.20
C LEU A 521 -29.01 24.47 -17.43
#